data_AF-A0A9Q1ENU6-F1
#
_entry.id   AF-A0A9Q1ENU6-F1
#
_cell.length_a   1.000
_cell.length_b   1.000
_cell.length_c   1.000
_cell.angle_alpha   90.00
_cell.angle_beta   90.00
_cell.angle_gamma   90.00
#
_symmetry.space_group_name_H-M   'P 1'
#
loop_
_entity.id
_entity.type
_entity.pdbx_description
1 polymer ?
#
loop_
_entity_poly.entity_id
_entity_poly.type
_entity_poly.pdbx_seq_one_letter_code
_entity_poly.pdbx_strand_id
1 'polypeptide(L)'
;MLATFSPTFGVGVETPGGMRGYLIKRESLDTKYGHKKNERRLFHGTHAPSIDAINLHGFNRSYAGAHAAVHGKGTYFAVDPKYSTVLVGEFTKGDDKMVAPPQRNPGKSADLYDSVVDDTANPTMFIIFHDAQAYPEYLIKFK
;
A
#
# COMPACT_ATOMS: atom_id res chain seq x y z
N MET A 1 11.84 2.66 11.43
CA MET A 1 12.22 1.57 12.35
C MET A 1 11.11 0.53 12.26
N LEU A 2 11.40 -0.66 11.75
CA LEU A 2 10.41 -1.74 11.59
C LEU A 2 10.07 -2.33 12.97
N ALA A 3 8.79 -2.32 13.32
CA ALA A 3 8.26 -2.91 14.53
C ALA A 3 7.63 -4.27 14.17
N THR A 4 8.32 -5.37 14.47
CA THR A 4 7.80 -6.74 14.40
C THR A 4 7.12 -7.09 15.73
N PHE A 5 5.84 -7.50 15.74
CA PHE A 5 5.17 -7.90 16.98
C PHE A 5 4.09 -8.99 16.81
N SER A 6 3.87 -9.76 17.89
CA SER A 6 3.13 -11.04 17.99
C SER A 6 1.60 -10.88 18.10
N PRO A 7 0.75 -11.79 17.58
CA PRO A 7 -0.67 -11.52 17.39
C PRO A 7 -1.48 -11.60 18.68
N THR A 8 -2.24 -10.55 19.01
CA THR A 8 -3.41 -10.65 19.90
C THR A 8 -4.55 -9.77 19.36
N PHE A 9 -5.69 -10.40 19.06
CA PHE A 9 -7.01 -9.86 18.67
C PHE A 9 -7.04 -8.68 17.67
N GLY A 10 -7.41 -8.98 16.41
CA GLY A 10 -7.74 -7.96 15.41
C GLY A 10 -9.20 -7.52 15.52
N VAL A 11 -9.45 -6.20 15.50
CA VAL A 11 -10.79 -5.62 15.29
C VAL A 11 -10.90 -5.23 13.81
N GLY A 12 -12.02 -5.58 13.17
CA GLY A 12 -12.30 -5.17 11.79
C GLY A 12 -12.48 -3.66 11.69
N VAL A 13 -11.87 -3.03 10.69
CA VAL A 13 -12.03 -1.60 10.42
C VAL A 13 -13.17 -1.41 9.41
N GLU A 14 -14.21 -0.67 9.80
CA GLU A 14 -15.31 -0.33 8.90
C GLU A 14 -15.15 1.12 8.40
N THR A 15 -14.65 1.28 7.17
CA THR A 15 -14.65 2.57 6.45
C THR A 15 -15.52 2.47 5.19
N PRO A 16 -16.83 2.77 5.29
CA PRO A 16 -17.78 2.61 4.17
C PRO A 16 -17.35 3.34 2.89
N GLY A 17 -16.74 4.52 3.01
CA GLY A 17 -16.24 5.29 1.87
C GLY A 17 -14.95 4.73 1.25
N GLY A 18 -14.04 4.20 2.07
CA GLY A 18 -12.75 3.67 1.62
C GLY A 18 -12.89 2.37 0.83
N MET A 19 -13.81 1.49 1.25
CA MET A 19 -14.03 0.19 0.59
C MET A 19 -14.54 0.33 -0.84
N ARG A 20 -15.42 1.29 -1.13
CA ARG A 20 -15.94 1.49 -2.49
C ARG A 20 -14.84 1.87 -3.49
N GLY A 21 -13.96 2.80 -3.12
CA GLY A 21 -12.84 3.22 -3.96
C GLY A 21 -11.87 2.07 -4.23
N TYR A 22 -11.58 1.28 -3.19
CA TYR A 22 -10.78 0.07 -3.28
C TYR A 22 -11.34 -0.95 -4.28
N LEU A 23 -12.63 -1.27 -4.18
CA LEU A 23 -13.29 -2.26 -5.05
C LEU A 23 -13.29 -1.84 -6.53
N ILE A 24 -13.55 -0.57 -6.81
CA ILE A 24 -13.49 -0.02 -8.19
C ILE A 24 -12.06 -0.13 -8.74
N LYS A 25 -11.05 0.22 -7.93
CA LYS A 25 -9.65 0.13 -8.34
C LYS A 25 -9.23 -1.32 -8.58
N ARG A 26 -9.70 -2.26 -7.75
CA ARG A 26 -9.46 -3.70 -7.92
C ARG A 26 -10.00 -4.21 -9.26
N GLU A 27 -11.26 -3.91 -9.56
CA GLU A 27 -11.89 -4.30 -10.83
C GLU A 27 -11.15 -3.72 -12.05
N SER A 28 -10.68 -2.48 -11.95
CA SER A 28 -9.85 -1.86 -12.99
C SER A 28 -8.53 -2.60 -13.21
N LEU A 29 -7.83 -3.02 -12.15
CA LEU A 29 -6.58 -3.79 -12.26
C LEU A 29 -6.83 -5.21 -12.78
N ASP A 30 -7.92 -5.84 -12.36
CA ASP A 30 -8.31 -7.17 -12.82
C ASP A 30 -8.66 -7.15 -14.32
N THR A 31 -9.35 -6.10 -14.78
CA THR A 31 -9.61 -5.88 -16.22
C THR A 31 -8.31 -5.65 -16.99
N LYS A 32 -7.36 -4.89 -16.42
CA LYS A 32 -6.10 -4.51 -17.07
C LYS A 32 -5.13 -5.68 -17.22
N TYR A 33 -5.02 -6.55 -16.21
CA TYR A 33 -3.97 -7.58 -16.14
C TYR A 33 -4.49 -9.03 -16.12
N GLY A 34 -5.79 -9.26 -15.86
CA GLY A 34 -6.42 -10.57 -15.99
C GLY A 34 -5.97 -11.63 -14.98
N HIS A 35 -5.16 -11.30 -13.96
CA HIS A 35 -4.59 -12.28 -13.02
C HIS A 35 -4.82 -11.94 -11.54
N LYS A 36 -4.92 -12.99 -10.71
CA LYS A 36 -5.21 -12.89 -9.26
C LYS A 36 -4.08 -12.31 -8.38
N LYS A 37 -2.96 -11.86 -8.97
CA LYS A 37 -1.79 -11.34 -8.22
C LYS A 37 -1.82 -9.83 -8.00
N ASN A 38 -2.88 -9.14 -8.43
CA ASN A 38 -3.05 -7.70 -8.30
C ASN A 38 -3.19 -7.24 -6.84
N GLU A 39 -3.63 -8.13 -5.95
CA GLU A 39 -3.98 -7.86 -4.56
C GLU A 39 -3.08 -8.67 -3.62
N ARG A 40 -2.54 -8.04 -2.57
CA ARG A 40 -1.70 -8.68 -1.55
C ARG A 40 -2.11 -8.23 -0.15
N ARG A 41 -2.00 -9.14 0.82
CA ARG A 41 -2.08 -8.79 2.24
C ARG A 41 -0.70 -8.33 2.74
N LEU A 42 -0.58 -7.06 3.08
CA LEU A 42 0.63 -6.35 3.51
C LEU A 42 0.37 -5.56 4.80
N PHE A 43 1.25 -4.60 5.14
CA PHE A 43 1.18 -3.92 6.43
C PHE A 43 1.64 -2.52 6.51
N HIS A 44 0.95 -1.80 7.37
CA HIS A 44 1.33 -0.47 7.74
C HIS A 44 1.57 -0.36 9.25
N GLY A 45 2.84 -0.19 9.64
CA GLY A 45 3.17 0.23 11.00
C GLY A 45 2.88 1.71 11.15
N THR A 46 2.19 2.10 12.23
CA THR A 46 1.84 3.49 12.51
C THR A 46 1.91 3.79 14.01
N HIS A 47 1.93 5.08 14.38
CA HIS A 47 1.90 5.51 15.77
C HIS A 47 0.46 5.70 16.25
N ALA A 48 0.22 5.54 17.56
CA ALA A 48 -1.12 5.59 18.15
C ALA A 48 -1.98 6.82 17.74
N PRO A 49 -1.44 8.05 17.63
CA PRO A 49 -2.23 9.21 17.21
C PRO A 49 -2.78 9.13 15.76
N SER A 50 -2.17 8.30 14.91
CA SER A 50 -2.57 8.16 13.51
C SER A 50 -3.65 7.10 13.28
N ILE A 51 -3.96 6.28 14.29
CA ILE A 51 -4.90 5.16 14.18
C ILE A 51 -6.30 5.65 13.82
N ASP A 52 -6.82 6.66 14.52
CA ASP A 52 -8.19 7.15 14.29
C ASP A 52 -8.33 7.78 12.90
N ALA A 53 -7.31 8.50 12.44
CA ALA A 53 -7.29 9.08 11.10
C ALA A 53 -7.28 7.99 10.02
N ILE A 54 -6.47 6.93 10.18
CA ILE A 54 -6.43 5.80 9.24
C ILE A 54 -7.76 5.03 9.26
N ASN A 55 -8.34 4.84 10.45
CA ASN A 55 -9.62 4.16 10.61
C ASN A 55 -10.82 4.95 10.12
N LEU A 56 -10.72 6.28 9.97
CA LEU A 56 -11.83 7.11 9.50
C LEU A 56 -11.68 7.45 8.01
N HIS A 57 -10.45 7.66 7.55
CA HIS A 57 -10.16 8.22 6.23
C HIS A 57 -9.36 7.28 5.31
N GLY A 58 -8.92 6.13 5.82
CA GLY A 58 -8.00 5.25 5.10
C GLY A 58 -6.56 5.77 5.11
N PHE A 59 -5.70 5.12 4.32
CA PHE A 59 -4.32 5.56 4.16
C PHE A 59 -4.25 6.83 3.33
N ASN A 60 -3.44 7.80 3.77
CA ASN A 60 -3.21 9.02 3.02
C ASN A 60 -1.71 9.27 2.91
N ARG A 61 -1.22 9.38 1.68
CA ARG A 61 0.21 9.59 1.39
C ARG A 61 0.81 10.83 2.07
N SER A 62 -0.01 11.84 2.41
CA SER A 62 0.46 13.04 3.13
C SER A 62 0.91 12.75 4.57
N TYR A 63 0.51 11.62 5.14
CA TYR A 63 0.99 11.12 6.43
C TYR A 63 2.22 10.21 6.31
N ALA A 64 2.61 9.83 5.09
CA ALA A 64 3.80 9.03 4.86
C ALA A 64 5.05 9.93 4.95
N GLY A 65 5.96 9.64 5.88
CA GLY A 65 7.22 10.40 5.95
C GLY A 65 7.95 10.47 7.28
N ALA A 66 7.44 9.89 8.37
CA ALA A 66 8.21 9.83 9.62
C ALA A 66 9.51 9.00 9.48
N HIS A 67 9.60 8.15 8.45
CA HIS A 67 10.79 7.39 8.10
C HIS A 67 11.10 7.62 6.61
N ALA A 68 12.37 7.93 6.33
CA ALA A 68 12.89 8.36 5.04
C ALA A 68 12.22 7.68 3.84
N ALA A 69 11.72 8.50 2.91
CA ALA A 69 11.03 8.07 1.68
C ALA A 69 12.01 7.52 0.63
N VAL A 70 12.83 6.54 1.00
CA VAL A 70 13.98 6.04 0.20
C VAL A 70 13.56 5.43 -1.14
N HIS A 71 12.31 4.96 -1.26
CA HIS A 71 11.79 4.31 -2.46
C HIS A 71 10.61 5.06 -3.09
N GLY A 72 10.39 6.31 -2.69
CA GLY A 72 9.35 7.20 -3.23
C GLY A 72 8.45 7.80 -2.15
N LYS A 73 7.80 8.90 -2.51
CA LYS A 73 6.90 9.68 -1.65
C LYS A 73 5.47 9.13 -1.67
N GLY A 74 5.35 7.86 -1.29
CA GLY A 74 4.09 7.12 -1.22
C GLY A 74 3.89 6.47 0.15
N THR A 75 2.83 5.68 0.28
CA THR A 75 2.52 4.93 1.50
C THR A 75 3.22 3.57 1.46
N TYR A 76 3.98 3.26 2.51
CA TYR A 76 4.82 2.06 2.60
C TYR A 76 4.07 0.89 3.25
N PHE A 77 4.26 -0.30 2.69
CA PHE A 77 3.68 -1.54 3.15
C PHE A 77 4.69 -2.68 3.21
N ALA A 78 4.86 -3.33 4.36
CA ALA A 78 5.77 -4.48 4.52
C ALA A 78 5.11 -5.81 4.08
N VAL A 79 5.91 -6.82 3.75
CA VAL A 79 5.44 -8.15 3.29
C VAL A 79 5.13 -9.14 4.44
N ASP A 80 5.66 -8.96 5.64
CA ASP A 80 5.55 -9.93 6.77
C ASP A 80 5.21 -9.24 8.10
N PRO A 81 4.32 -9.76 9.03
CA PRO A 81 3.18 -10.80 9.03
C PRO A 81 1.59 -10.46 8.98
N LYS A 82 0.87 -10.23 7.85
CA LYS A 82 -0.60 -9.91 7.61
C LYS A 82 -1.50 -8.89 8.43
N TYR A 83 -1.82 -7.62 8.00
CA TYR A 83 -2.96 -6.77 8.56
C TYR A 83 -3.73 -5.83 7.60
N SER A 84 -3.21 -5.53 6.41
CA SER A 84 -3.84 -4.64 5.42
C SER A 84 -3.91 -5.32 4.06
N THR A 85 -4.87 -4.95 3.22
CA THR A 85 -4.94 -5.50 1.86
C THR A 85 -4.67 -4.38 0.85
N VAL A 86 -3.71 -4.61 -0.04
CA VAL A 86 -3.10 -3.60 -0.93
C VAL A 86 -3.11 -4.11 -2.36
N LEU A 87 -3.56 -3.24 -3.27
CA LEU A 87 -3.51 -3.43 -4.71
C LEU A 87 -2.14 -3.02 -5.23
N VAL A 88 -1.27 -4.00 -5.44
CA VAL A 88 0.12 -3.78 -5.88
C VAL A 88 0.27 -3.76 -7.40
N GLY A 89 -0.66 -4.39 -8.14
CA GLY A 89 -0.61 -4.48 -9.61
C GLY A 89 0.76 -4.88 -10.15
N GLU A 90 1.15 -4.26 -11.27
CA GLU A 90 2.51 -4.35 -11.80
C GLU A 90 3.42 -3.40 -11.03
N PHE A 91 4.62 -3.87 -10.67
CA PHE A 91 5.57 -3.10 -9.85
C PHE A 91 6.97 -3.05 -10.45
N THR A 92 7.74 -2.05 -10.02
CA THR A 92 9.16 -1.89 -10.37
C THR A 92 9.96 -1.31 -9.21
N LYS A 93 11.27 -1.16 -9.35
CA LYS A 93 12.13 -0.60 -8.30
C LYS A 93 11.83 0.87 -8.06
N GLY A 94 11.69 1.25 -6.79
CA GLY A 94 11.45 2.62 -6.35
C GLY A 94 12.73 3.45 -6.14
N ASP A 95 12.58 4.77 -6.20
CA ASP A 95 13.63 5.78 -5.99
C ASP A 95 13.08 6.95 -5.15
N ASP A 96 13.95 7.63 -4.40
CA ASP A 96 13.58 8.66 -3.42
C ASP A 96 12.93 9.92 -4.03
N LYS A 97 13.13 10.17 -5.33
CA LYS A 97 12.54 11.31 -6.04
C LYS A 97 11.15 11.03 -6.57
N MET A 98 10.68 9.78 -6.55
CA MET A 98 9.40 9.41 -7.14
C MET A 98 8.22 10.00 -6.37
N VAL A 99 7.32 10.68 -7.09
CA VAL A 99 6.01 11.15 -6.59
C VAL A 99 4.83 10.37 -7.19
N ALA A 100 5.13 9.50 -8.15
CA ALA A 100 4.24 8.55 -8.80
C ALA A 100 5.09 7.37 -9.33
N PRO A 101 4.50 6.21 -9.62
CA PRO A 101 5.21 5.12 -10.28
C PRO A 101 5.73 5.56 -11.65
N PRO A 102 6.87 5.02 -12.13
CA PRO A 102 7.41 5.36 -13.43
C PRO A 102 6.58 4.76 -14.58
N GLN A 103 6.82 5.23 -15.80
CA GLN A 103 6.24 4.67 -17.02
C GLN A 103 6.79 3.27 -17.29
N ARG A 104 5.91 2.33 -17.69
CA ARG A 104 6.29 0.97 -18.09
C ARG A 104 7.02 0.95 -19.42
N ASN A 105 6.59 1.79 -20.36
CA ASN A 105 7.17 1.91 -21.69
C ASN A 105 7.42 3.38 -22.03
N PRO A 106 8.52 3.97 -21.53
CA PRO A 106 8.84 5.38 -21.77
C PRO A 106 8.84 5.70 -23.26
N GLY A 107 8.17 6.79 -23.63
CA GLY A 107 8.07 7.26 -25.02
C GLY A 107 7.12 6.48 -25.93
N LYS A 108 6.46 5.42 -25.44
CA LYS A 108 5.45 4.66 -26.21
C LYS A 108 4.04 4.81 -25.67
N SER A 109 3.87 4.85 -24.35
CA SER A 109 2.58 5.06 -23.72
C SER A 109 2.71 5.84 -22.42
N ALA A 110 1.60 6.43 -21.99
CA ALA A 110 1.48 7.02 -20.66
C ALA A 110 1.20 5.98 -19.56
N ASP A 111 1.32 4.68 -19.87
CA ASP A 111 1.04 3.59 -18.93
C ASP A 111 2.08 3.55 -17.81
N LEU A 112 1.64 3.70 -16.58
CA LEU A 112 2.49 3.66 -15.38
C LEU A 112 2.45 2.26 -14.76
N TYR A 113 3.48 1.93 -13.98
CA TYR A 113 3.38 0.88 -12.98
C TYR A 113 2.32 1.25 -11.92
N ASP A 114 1.84 0.27 -11.16
CA ASP A 114 0.82 0.50 -10.13
C ASP A 114 1.43 0.72 -8.74
N SER A 115 2.61 0.14 -8.49
CA SER A 115 3.36 0.34 -7.25
C SER A 115 4.88 0.28 -7.51
N VAL A 116 5.66 0.61 -6.49
CA VAL A 116 7.12 0.38 -6.52
C VAL A 116 7.57 -0.42 -5.30
N VAL A 117 8.74 -1.05 -5.41
CA VAL A 117 9.32 -1.94 -4.39
C VAL A 117 10.77 -1.58 -4.10
N ASP A 118 11.28 -2.09 -2.98
CA ASP A 118 12.69 -2.01 -2.59
C ASP A 118 13.60 -2.88 -3.50
N ASP A 119 13.16 -4.11 -3.78
CA ASP A 119 13.85 -5.08 -4.62
C ASP A 119 12.85 -5.82 -5.53
N THR A 120 13.11 -5.87 -6.84
CA THR A 120 12.17 -6.48 -7.80
C THR A 120 12.24 -8.01 -7.84
N ALA A 121 13.37 -8.60 -7.43
CA ALA A 121 13.55 -10.04 -7.38
C ALA A 121 12.93 -10.63 -6.10
N ASN A 122 13.07 -9.94 -4.97
CA ASN A 122 12.52 -10.35 -3.69
C ASN A 122 12.00 -9.14 -2.88
N PRO A 123 10.81 -8.61 -3.22
CA PRO A 123 10.28 -7.41 -2.59
C PRO A 123 9.95 -7.67 -1.11
N THR A 124 10.45 -6.80 -0.22
CA THR A 124 10.07 -6.79 1.20
C THR A 124 9.16 -5.62 1.56
N MET A 125 9.10 -4.61 0.67
CA MET A 125 8.24 -3.45 0.81
C MET A 125 7.55 -3.08 -0.51
N PHE A 126 6.29 -2.67 -0.42
CA PHE A 126 5.54 -2.06 -1.51
C PHE A 126 5.18 -0.62 -1.15
N ILE A 127 5.31 0.27 -2.13
CA ILE A 127 4.97 1.68 -2.01
C ILE A 127 3.88 1.98 -3.03
N ILE A 128 2.73 2.44 -2.55
CA ILE A 128 1.62 2.90 -3.39
C ILE A 128 1.53 4.42 -3.37
N PHE A 129 1.02 5.01 -4.45
CA PHE A 129 0.92 6.46 -4.61
C PHE A 129 -0.53 6.96 -4.66
N HIS A 130 -1.49 6.04 -4.57
CA HIS A 130 -2.91 6.35 -4.57
C HIS A 130 -3.59 5.81 -3.30
N ASP A 131 -4.30 6.67 -2.59
CA ASP A 131 -4.90 6.35 -1.28
C ASP A 131 -5.90 5.19 -1.36
N ALA A 132 -6.69 5.13 -2.45
CA ALA A 132 -7.65 4.04 -2.70
C ALA A 132 -7.02 2.69 -3.11
N GLN A 133 -5.70 2.57 -3.27
CA GLN A 133 -5.05 1.28 -3.55
C GLN A 133 -4.92 0.39 -2.32
N ALA A 134 -5.19 0.88 -1.12
CA ALA A 134 -5.13 0.07 0.10
C ALA A 134 -6.37 0.28 0.95
N TYR A 135 -6.83 -0.81 1.57
CA TYR A 135 -7.91 -0.80 2.55
C TYR A 135 -7.41 -1.43 3.85
N PRO A 136 -7.50 -0.72 5.00
CA PRO A 136 -7.19 -1.32 6.28
C PRO A 136 -8.32 -2.30 6.64
N GLU A 137 -8.03 -3.59 6.69
CA GLU A 137 -9.02 -4.63 7.00
C GLU A 137 -9.08 -4.90 8.52
N TYR A 138 -7.92 -4.88 9.19
CA TYR A 138 -7.78 -5.17 10.61
C TYR A 138 -6.85 -4.18 11.31
N LEU A 139 -7.15 -3.86 12.57
CA LEU A 139 -6.24 -3.18 13.50
C LEU A 139 -5.75 -4.17 14.56
N ILE A 140 -4.43 -4.30 14.72
CA ILE A 140 -3.81 -5.10 15.79
C ILE A 140 -3.04 -4.20 16.74
N LYS A 141 -3.27 -4.39 18.04
CA LYS A 141 -2.56 -3.66 19.10
C LYS A 141 -1.63 -4.62 19.83
N PHE A 142 -0.36 -4.26 19.91
CA PHE A 142 0.64 -4.98 20.68
C PHE A 142 0.78 -4.35 22.07
N LYS A 143 1.10 -5.15 23.09
CA LYS A 143 1.45 -4.71 24.43
C LYS A 143 2.92 -4.96 24.70
#